data_AF-A0A6L7WCD4-F1
#
_entry.id   AF-A0A6L7WCD4-F1
#
_cell.length_a   1.000
_cell.length_b   1.000
_cell.length_c   1.000
_cell.angle_alpha   90.00
_cell.angle_beta   90.00
_cell.angle_gamma   90.00
#
_symmetry.space_group_name_H-M   'P 1'
#
loop_
_entity.id
_entity.type
_entity.pdbx_description
1 polymer ?
#
loop_
_entity_poly.entity_id
_entity_poly.type
_entity_poly.pdbx_seq_one_letter_code
_entity_poly.pdbx_strand_id
1 'polypeptide(L)'
;MVRFLKWFLPISMAVLIIVIASAYWYVTPQRLKTIVQPHLSSALGREVMFDRIEWGLSDGVVFSDLRVEGRAGADPFLLAERAQVPVSLSAWLLGDKWWGELAMEDAVVSPGGQRRIEFVFRRLEMDLYPQNGRLYLSQMKGQVSEGTLTGDLVWDNSAWDGSVSLANAQAEQVVRSIGWDIPLYGVVDITAQVSGADVRGTAQMVEGRIVKWDFLQRLLRPMAQWGLINADEVPLKDVTVVFQVQGDEVILDGTQFTASDIVCVLNGKSTQDQLGYVLDVEMPIQFAGFRLGRAIPIQVKITGSANAPEVAVEIK
;
A
#
# COMPACT_ATOMS: atom_id res chain seq x y z
N MET A 1 2.97 -66.07 -9.97
CA MET A 1 3.16 -64.60 -9.99
C MET A 1 1.90 -63.81 -9.59
N VAL A 2 0.72 -64.11 -10.15
CA VAL A 2 -0.54 -63.36 -9.89
C VAL A 2 -1.01 -63.36 -8.41
N ARG A 3 -0.73 -64.42 -7.65
CA ARG A 3 -1.10 -64.49 -6.20
C ARG A 3 -0.26 -63.59 -5.29
N PHE A 4 1.00 -63.30 -5.65
CA PHE A 4 1.88 -62.46 -4.84
C PHE A 4 1.50 -60.98 -4.97
N LEU A 5 1.12 -60.57 -6.18
CA LEU A 5 0.66 -59.20 -6.47
C LEU A 5 -0.66 -58.84 -5.76
N LYS A 6 -1.55 -59.82 -5.54
CA LYS A 6 -2.83 -59.63 -4.84
C LYS A 6 -2.68 -59.25 -3.36
N TRP A 7 -1.61 -59.70 -2.71
CA TRP A 7 -1.36 -59.40 -1.29
C TRP A 7 -0.32 -58.28 -1.09
N PHE A 8 0.57 -58.08 -2.07
CA PHE A 8 1.57 -57.03 -2.01
C PHE A 8 0.94 -55.63 -1.99
N LEU A 9 -0.04 -55.36 -2.86
CA LEU A 9 -0.74 -54.07 -2.95
C LEU A 9 -1.45 -53.64 -1.64
N PRO A 10 -2.30 -54.47 -1.00
CA PRO A 10 -2.96 -54.08 0.25
C PRO A 10 -1.97 -53.96 1.42
N ILE A 11 -0.91 -54.79 1.47
CA ILE A 11 0.10 -54.69 2.52
C ILE A 11 0.94 -53.42 2.35
N SER A 12 1.39 -53.10 1.13
CA SER A 12 2.12 -51.85 0.87
C SER A 12 1.26 -50.62 1.16
N MET A 13 -0.03 -50.67 0.84
CA MET A 13 -0.97 -49.59 1.14
C MET A 13 -1.20 -49.43 2.65
N ALA A 14 -1.35 -50.54 3.40
CA ALA A 14 -1.48 -50.50 4.85
C ALA A 14 -0.22 -49.94 5.53
N VAL A 15 0.98 -50.34 5.07
CA VAL A 15 2.24 -49.78 5.56
C VAL A 15 2.33 -48.29 5.26
N LEU A 16 1.96 -47.87 4.05
CA LEU A 16 1.93 -46.45 3.68
C LEU A 16 0.97 -45.65 4.57
N ILE A 17 -0.23 -46.17 4.83
CA ILE A 17 -1.21 -45.53 5.74
C ILE A 17 -0.63 -45.41 7.16
N ILE A 18 0.03 -46.46 7.67
CA ILE A 18 0.65 -46.42 9.00
C ILE A 18 1.77 -45.39 9.05
N VAL A 19 2.61 -45.31 8.01
CA VAL A 19 3.70 -44.31 7.93
C VAL A 19 3.13 -42.89 7.87
N ILE A 20 2.09 -42.65 7.06
CA ILE A 20 1.43 -41.35 6.97
C ILE A 20 0.75 -40.98 8.29
N ALA A 21 0.03 -41.92 8.91
CA ALA A 21 -0.61 -41.70 10.21
C ALA A 21 0.42 -41.43 11.31
N SER A 22 1.55 -42.14 11.31
CA SER A 22 2.65 -41.92 12.27
C SER A 22 3.31 -40.56 12.05
N ALA A 23 3.53 -40.17 10.80
CA ALA A 23 4.05 -38.84 10.46
C ALA A 23 3.08 -37.74 10.89
N TYR A 24 1.78 -37.91 10.63
CA TYR A 24 0.75 -36.98 11.07
C TYR A 24 0.69 -36.87 12.60
N TRP A 25 0.81 -38.00 13.30
CA TRP A 25 0.83 -38.02 14.76
C TRP A 25 2.11 -37.40 15.37
N TYR A 26 3.22 -37.44 14.63
CA TYR A 26 4.48 -36.81 15.04
C TYR A 26 4.45 -35.28 14.90
N VAL A 27 3.59 -34.75 14.03
CA VAL A 27 3.40 -33.33 13.73
C VAL A 27 2.36 -32.75 14.69
N THR A 28 2.76 -32.52 15.93
CA THR A 28 1.90 -31.85 16.92
C THR A 28 1.90 -30.33 16.68
N PRO A 29 0.83 -29.60 17.07
CA PRO A 29 0.77 -28.14 16.95
C PRO A 29 1.97 -27.43 17.60
N GLN A 30 2.45 -27.93 18.75
CA GLN A 30 3.61 -27.37 19.42
C GLN A 30 4.89 -27.52 18.60
N ARG A 31 5.08 -28.66 17.94
CA ARG A 31 6.25 -28.89 17.08
C ARG A 31 6.19 -28.06 15.80
N LEU A 32 5.01 -27.97 15.18
CA LEU A 32 4.79 -27.06 14.06
C LEU A 32 5.14 -25.62 14.46
N LYS A 33 4.67 -25.15 15.62
CA LYS A 33 5.00 -23.82 16.14
C LYS A 33 6.51 -23.61 16.28
N THR A 34 7.22 -24.56 16.90
CA THR A 34 8.68 -24.45 17.11
C THR A 34 9.50 -24.43 15.81
N ILE A 35 8.98 -25.00 14.73
CA ILE A 35 9.67 -25.03 13.44
C ILE A 35 9.28 -23.81 12.62
N VAL A 36 7.99 -23.52 12.47
CA VAL A 36 7.51 -22.49 11.54
C VAL A 36 7.72 -21.08 12.07
N GLN A 37 7.50 -20.85 13.37
CA GLN A 37 7.60 -19.52 13.98
C GLN A 37 8.97 -18.86 13.74
N PRO A 38 10.13 -19.48 14.02
CA PRO A 38 11.43 -18.83 13.80
C PRO A 38 11.71 -18.56 12.31
N HIS A 39 11.18 -19.40 11.42
CA HIS A 39 11.33 -19.22 9.97
C HIS A 39 10.52 -18.03 9.46
N LEU A 40 9.25 -17.90 9.89
CA LEU A 40 8.42 -16.73 9.58
C LEU A 40 8.97 -15.45 10.20
N SER A 41 9.40 -15.50 11.47
CA SER A 41 10.03 -14.35 12.14
C SER A 41 11.30 -13.89 11.42
N SER A 42 12.11 -14.84 10.92
CA SER A 42 13.27 -14.52 10.10
C SER A 42 12.90 -13.89 8.76
N ALA A 43 11.83 -14.36 8.10
CA ALA A 43 11.40 -13.85 6.80
C ALA A 43 10.81 -12.43 6.90
N LEU A 44 9.95 -12.22 7.89
CA LEU A 44 9.29 -10.94 8.18
C LEU A 44 10.21 -9.96 8.93
N GLY A 45 11.39 -10.42 9.39
CA GLY A 45 12.37 -9.61 10.12
C GLY A 45 11.84 -9.05 11.45
N ARG A 46 10.79 -9.66 12.01
CA ARG A 46 10.04 -9.22 13.19
C ARG A 46 9.53 -10.42 13.97
N GLU A 47 9.17 -10.24 15.23
CA GLU A 47 8.58 -11.31 16.00
C GLU A 47 7.17 -11.63 15.49
N VAL A 48 6.91 -12.92 15.26
CA VAL A 48 5.65 -13.45 14.78
C VAL A 48 5.01 -14.30 15.87
N MET A 49 3.73 -14.04 16.12
CA MET A 49 2.89 -14.77 17.05
C MET A 49 1.65 -15.30 16.33
N PHE A 50 1.11 -16.40 16.83
CA PHE A 50 -0.15 -16.98 16.38
C PHE A 50 -0.73 -17.85 17.50
N ASP A 51 -2.06 -17.90 17.57
CA ASP A 51 -2.80 -18.59 18.62
C ASP A 51 -2.96 -20.07 18.32
N ARG A 52 -3.28 -20.41 17.07
CA ARG A 52 -3.44 -21.79 16.62
C ARG A 52 -2.64 -22.07 15.35
N ILE A 53 -2.16 -23.31 15.26
CA ILE A 53 -1.46 -23.84 14.08
C ILE A 53 -1.92 -25.27 13.84
N GLU A 54 -2.35 -25.53 12.61
CA GLU A 54 -2.89 -26.83 12.20
C GLU A 54 -2.28 -27.25 10.86
N TRP A 55 -2.19 -28.56 10.66
CA TRP A 55 -1.77 -29.14 9.39
C TRP A 55 -3.00 -29.56 8.59
N GLY A 56 -3.29 -28.86 7.49
CA GLY A 56 -4.26 -29.24 6.48
C GLY A 56 -3.67 -30.24 5.50
N LEU A 57 -4.35 -31.35 5.26
CA LEU A 57 -3.91 -32.38 4.29
C LEU A 57 -3.81 -31.85 2.85
N SER A 58 -4.65 -30.88 2.48
CA SER A 58 -4.64 -30.19 1.18
C SER A 58 -4.04 -28.79 1.25
N ASP A 59 -4.23 -28.10 2.38
CA ASP A 59 -4.01 -26.65 2.48
C ASP A 59 -2.62 -26.31 3.08
N GLY A 60 -1.85 -27.31 3.49
CA GLY A 60 -0.52 -27.15 4.09
C GLY A 60 -0.60 -26.72 5.55
N VAL A 61 0.22 -25.76 5.97
CA VAL A 61 0.20 -25.23 7.34
C VAL A 61 -0.76 -24.05 7.41
N VAL A 62 -1.76 -24.13 8.28
CA VAL A 62 -2.73 -23.06 8.51
C VAL A 62 -2.52 -22.47 9.89
N PHE A 63 -2.53 -21.14 9.98
CA PHE A 63 -2.41 -20.35 11.20
C PHE A 63 -3.69 -19.57 11.43
N SER A 64 -4.07 -19.43 12.70
CA SER A 64 -5.13 -18.52 13.11
C SER A 64 -4.54 -17.42 13.99
N ASP A 65 -5.06 -16.21 13.82
CA ASP A 65 -4.68 -15.00 14.55
C ASP A 65 -3.17 -14.70 14.40
N LEU A 66 -2.70 -14.61 13.15
CA LEU A 66 -1.31 -14.25 12.88
C LEU A 66 -1.08 -12.78 13.27
N ARG A 67 -0.07 -12.53 14.10
CA ARG A 67 0.33 -11.19 14.53
C ARG A 67 1.82 -11.01 14.35
N VAL A 68 2.21 -9.90 13.73
CA VAL A 68 3.61 -9.51 13.56
C VAL A 68 3.84 -8.23 14.35
N GLU A 69 4.80 -8.25 15.27
CA GLU A 69 4.99 -7.13 16.19
C GLU A 69 5.49 -5.85 15.48
N GLY A 70 4.98 -4.71 15.97
CA GLY A 70 5.53 -3.40 15.68
C GLY A 70 6.96 -3.25 16.20
N ARG A 71 7.73 -2.29 15.66
CA ARG A 71 9.02 -1.95 16.29
C ARG A 71 8.74 -1.29 17.64
N ALA A 72 9.48 -1.67 18.67
CA ALA A 72 9.43 -1.09 20.03
C ALA A 72 8.10 -1.25 20.81
N GLY A 73 7.36 -2.35 20.61
CA GLY A 73 6.16 -2.65 21.41
C GLY A 73 4.93 -1.81 21.04
N ALA A 74 4.93 -1.19 19.86
CA ALA A 74 3.78 -0.51 19.28
C ALA A 74 2.68 -1.50 18.84
N ASP A 75 1.53 -0.97 18.41
CA ASP A 75 0.45 -1.71 17.76
C ASP A 75 1.01 -2.71 16.71
N PRO A 76 0.38 -3.90 16.57
CA PRO A 76 0.86 -4.94 15.67
C PRO A 76 0.98 -4.40 14.24
N PHE A 77 2.12 -4.69 13.62
CA PHE A 77 2.44 -4.21 12.28
C PHE A 77 1.59 -4.92 11.21
N LEU A 78 1.39 -6.23 11.39
CA LEU A 78 0.55 -7.04 10.53
C LEU A 78 -0.35 -7.91 11.42
N LEU A 79 -1.63 -7.95 11.07
CA LEU A 79 -2.64 -8.82 11.64
C LEU A 79 -3.27 -9.61 10.50
N ALA A 80 -3.55 -10.89 10.72
CA ALA A 80 -4.41 -11.66 9.82
C ALA A 80 -5.22 -12.67 10.63
N GLU A 81 -6.52 -12.79 10.33
CA GLU A 81 -7.37 -13.76 11.00
C GLU A 81 -6.93 -15.18 10.66
N ARG A 82 -6.57 -15.39 9.41
CA ARG A 82 -6.08 -16.68 8.91
C ARG A 82 -4.90 -16.48 7.99
N ALA A 83 -3.91 -17.35 8.15
CA ALA A 83 -2.79 -17.43 7.23
C ALA A 83 -2.59 -18.89 6.80
N GLN A 84 -2.04 -19.10 5.63
CA GLN A 84 -1.74 -20.42 5.10
C GLN A 84 -0.41 -20.41 4.35
N VAL A 85 0.34 -21.50 4.50
CA VAL A 85 1.53 -21.78 3.69
C VAL A 85 1.33 -23.17 3.08
N PRO A 86 1.12 -23.27 1.75
CA PRO A 86 0.83 -24.52 1.07
C PRO A 86 2.13 -25.32 0.87
N VAL A 87 2.66 -25.87 1.96
CA VAL A 87 3.80 -26.80 1.92
C VAL A 87 3.29 -28.23 2.01
N SER A 88 3.77 -29.10 1.12
CA SER A 88 3.51 -30.53 1.25
C SER A 88 4.36 -31.15 2.37
N LEU A 89 3.79 -32.09 3.13
CA LEU A 89 4.49 -32.75 4.24
C LEU A 89 5.75 -33.46 3.76
N SER A 90 5.70 -34.03 2.56
CA SER A 90 6.83 -34.68 1.91
C SER A 90 7.95 -33.70 1.58
N ALA A 91 7.63 -32.52 1.05
CA ALA A 91 8.63 -31.49 0.77
C ALA A 91 9.32 -31.05 2.08
N TRP A 92 8.53 -30.90 3.15
CA TRP A 92 9.04 -30.52 4.46
C TRP A 92 9.92 -31.60 5.11
N LEU A 93 9.52 -32.87 5.04
CA LEU A 93 10.28 -34.01 5.60
C LEU A 93 11.53 -34.36 4.80
N LEU A 94 11.51 -34.14 3.48
CA LEU A 94 12.63 -34.44 2.59
C LEU A 94 13.63 -33.27 2.48
N GLY A 95 13.37 -32.16 3.19
CA GLY A 95 14.25 -30.99 3.22
C GLY A 95 14.23 -30.18 1.93
N ASP A 96 13.16 -30.28 1.14
CA ASP A 96 12.96 -29.40 0.01
C ASP A 96 12.82 -27.97 0.53
N LYS A 97 13.67 -27.10 -0.02
CA LYS A 97 13.88 -25.76 0.53
C LYS A 97 12.74 -24.80 0.21
N TRP A 98 11.80 -25.16 -0.66
CA TRP A 98 10.76 -24.25 -1.10
C TRP A 98 9.57 -24.24 -0.15
N TRP A 99 9.34 -23.10 0.49
CA TRP A 99 8.22 -22.90 1.43
C TRP A 99 6.98 -22.32 0.73
N GLY A 100 7.03 -22.07 -0.58
CA GLY A 100 5.87 -21.62 -1.35
C GLY A 100 5.48 -20.18 -1.07
N GLU A 101 4.17 -19.95 -1.04
CA GLU A 101 3.52 -18.64 -0.89
C GLU A 101 2.81 -18.57 0.47
N LEU A 102 3.05 -17.53 1.26
CA LEU A 102 2.26 -17.23 2.44
C LEU A 102 1.03 -16.42 1.99
N ALA A 103 -0.14 -17.05 2.03
CA ALA A 103 -1.40 -16.37 1.78
C ALA A 103 -2.11 -16.06 3.10
N MET A 104 -2.61 -14.84 3.24
CA MET A 104 -3.31 -14.37 4.44
C MET A 104 -4.68 -13.84 4.06
N GLU A 105 -5.69 -14.24 4.82
CA GLU A 105 -7.07 -13.78 4.69
C GLU A 105 -7.33 -12.69 5.75
N ASP A 106 -8.05 -11.66 5.33
CA ASP A 106 -8.41 -10.50 6.15
C ASP A 106 -7.19 -9.89 6.88
N ALA A 107 -6.14 -9.64 6.07
CA ALA A 107 -4.89 -9.11 6.56
C ALA A 107 -4.95 -7.59 6.69
N VAL A 108 -4.49 -7.06 7.81
CA VAL A 108 -4.33 -5.62 8.07
C VAL A 108 -2.85 -5.33 8.22
N VAL A 109 -2.33 -4.40 7.40
CA VAL A 109 -0.95 -3.91 7.46
C VAL A 109 -0.94 -2.44 7.83
N SER A 110 -0.19 -2.11 8.89
CA SER A 110 -0.10 -0.75 9.45
C SER A 110 1.36 -0.27 9.45
N PRO A 111 1.86 0.32 8.34
CA PRO A 111 3.23 0.80 8.24
C PRO A 111 3.48 1.93 9.25
N GLY A 112 4.58 1.83 10.00
CA GLY A 112 5.02 2.89 10.91
C GLY A 112 4.32 2.96 12.27
N GLY A 113 3.40 2.04 12.59
CA GLY A 113 2.76 1.98 13.92
C GLY A 113 1.85 3.17 14.26
N GLN A 114 1.67 4.10 13.33
CA GLN A 114 0.69 5.18 13.42
C GLN A 114 -0.56 4.73 12.63
N ARG A 115 -1.73 4.74 13.27
CA ARG A 115 -3.06 4.36 12.72
C ARG A 115 -3.57 5.24 11.56
N ARG A 116 -2.68 5.92 10.83
CA ARG A 116 -3.02 6.83 9.73
C ARG A 116 -3.18 6.08 8.41
N ILE A 117 -2.33 5.10 8.17
CA ILE A 117 -2.32 4.33 6.92
C ILE A 117 -2.52 2.87 7.29
N GLU A 118 -3.73 2.36 7.04
CA GLU A 118 -4.07 0.96 7.22
C GLU A 118 -4.44 0.38 5.85
N PHE A 119 -3.75 -0.70 5.48
CA PHE A 119 -4.06 -1.48 4.30
C PHE A 119 -4.78 -2.75 4.73
N VAL A 120 -6.05 -2.86 4.35
CA VAL A 120 -6.86 -4.05 4.64
C VAL A 120 -7.05 -4.84 3.36
N PHE A 121 -6.55 -6.06 3.39
CA PHE A 121 -6.53 -7.01 2.30
C PHE A 121 -7.52 -8.13 2.61
N ARG A 122 -8.45 -8.40 1.70
CA ARG A 122 -9.21 -9.66 1.74
C ARG A 122 -8.29 -10.87 1.58
N ARG A 123 -7.28 -10.72 0.71
CA ARG A 123 -6.26 -11.72 0.48
C ARG A 123 -4.92 -11.05 0.18
N LEU A 124 -3.91 -11.38 0.97
CA LEU A 124 -2.54 -10.90 0.86
C LEU A 124 -1.62 -12.09 0.62
N GLU A 125 -0.90 -12.06 -0.49
CA GLU A 125 -0.01 -13.13 -0.94
C GLU A 125 1.44 -12.66 -0.82
N MET A 126 2.29 -13.48 -0.21
CA MET A 126 3.71 -13.20 -0.02
C MET A 126 4.56 -14.37 -0.46
N ASP A 127 5.48 -14.13 -1.38
CA ASP A 127 6.37 -15.17 -1.86
C ASP A 127 7.52 -15.41 -0.86
N LEU A 128 7.70 -16.67 -0.43
CA LEU A 128 8.75 -17.08 0.50
C LEU A 128 9.85 -17.87 -0.22
N TYR A 129 11.07 -17.31 -0.25
CA TYR A 129 12.22 -17.96 -0.86
C TYR A 129 13.32 -18.31 0.15
N PRO A 130 13.84 -19.55 0.13
CA PRO A 130 14.98 -19.93 0.94
C PRO A 130 16.29 -19.36 0.38
N GLN A 131 17.10 -18.72 1.23
CA GLN A 131 18.48 -18.37 0.88
C GLN A 131 19.38 -18.59 2.10
N ASN A 132 20.49 -19.31 1.93
CA ASN A 132 21.49 -19.55 2.99
C ASN A 132 20.91 -20.08 4.33
N GLY A 133 19.85 -20.90 4.29
CA GLY A 133 19.22 -21.45 5.50
C GLY A 133 18.27 -20.48 6.23
N ARG A 134 17.98 -19.33 5.63
CA ARG A 134 16.95 -18.37 6.09
C ARG A 134 15.85 -18.24 5.04
N LEU A 135 14.67 -17.82 5.46
CA LEU A 135 13.59 -17.43 4.57
C LEU A 135 13.64 -15.93 4.31
N TYR A 136 13.33 -15.54 3.09
CA TYR A 136 13.24 -14.16 2.63
C TYR A 136 11.91 -13.94 1.93
N LEU A 137 11.35 -12.74 2.13
CA LEU A 137 10.21 -12.23 1.37
C LEU A 137 10.73 -11.58 0.10
N SER A 138 10.24 -12.00 -1.06
CA SER A 138 10.59 -11.36 -2.34
C SER A 138 9.56 -10.35 -2.81
N GLN A 139 8.28 -10.69 -2.65
CA GLN A 139 7.18 -9.90 -3.18
C GLN A 139 5.93 -10.07 -2.33
N MET A 140 5.21 -8.97 -2.10
CA MET A 140 3.90 -8.97 -1.46
C MET A 140 2.87 -8.43 -2.46
N LYS A 141 1.75 -9.12 -2.64
CA LYS A 141 0.65 -8.72 -3.54
C LYS A 141 -0.68 -8.86 -2.85
N GLY A 142 -1.56 -7.89 -3.05
CA GLY A 142 -2.93 -8.03 -2.59
C GLY A 142 -3.82 -6.91 -3.06
N GLN A 143 -5.11 -7.20 -3.12
CA GLN A 143 -6.13 -6.20 -3.36
C GLN A 143 -6.51 -5.55 -2.03
N VAL A 144 -6.25 -4.26 -1.89
CA VAL A 144 -6.69 -3.47 -0.75
C VAL A 144 -8.15 -3.08 -0.98
N SER A 145 -9.04 -3.61 -0.16
CA SER A 145 -10.49 -3.47 -0.37
C SER A 145 -11.20 -2.65 0.70
N GLU A 146 -10.66 -2.59 1.92
CA GLU A 146 -11.38 -2.07 3.10
C GLU A 146 -10.46 -1.31 4.08
N GLY A 147 -9.66 -0.35 3.60
CA GLY A 147 -8.73 0.45 4.43
C GLY A 147 -8.73 1.94 4.12
N THR A 148 -7.68 2.67 4.54
CA THR A 148 -7.50 4.10 4.18
C THR A 148 -7.39 4.28 2.67
N LEU A 149 -6.90 3.25 1.97
CA LEU A 149 -6.67 3.22 0.53
C LEU A 149 -7.31 1.95 -0.05
N THR A 150 -7.77 2.01 -1.29
CA THR A 150 -8.22 0.85 -2.07
C THR A 150 -7.38 0.75 -3.34
N GLY A 151 -7.15 -0.46 -3.87
CA GLY A 151 -6.36 -0.66 -5.10
C GLY A 151 -5.51 -1.93 -5.08
N ASP A 152 -4.80 -2.17 -6.18
CA ASP A 152 -3.89 -3.31 -6.31
C ASP A 152 -2.51 -2.92 -5.80
N LEU A 153 -2.08 -3.51 -4.68
CA LEU A 153 -0.79 -3.22 -4.08
C LEU A 153 0.22 -4.31 -4.43
N VAL A 154 1.39 -3.88 -4.87
CA VAL A 154 2.57 -4.73 -5.06
C VAL A 154 3.74 -4.10 -4.30
N TRP A 155 4.40 -4.90 -3.48
CA TRP A 155 5.62 -4.51 -2.77
C TRP A 155 6.76 -5.44 -3.17
N ASP A 156 7.78 -4.88 -3.80
CA ASP A 156 8.97 -5.60 -4.22
C ASP A 156 10.14 -5.30 -3.27
N ASN A 157 10.89 -6.36 -2.90
CA ASN A 157 12.14 -6.35 -2.15
C ASN A 157 12.05 -6.33 -0.60
N SER A 158 13.14 -6.79 0.02
CA SER A 158 13.27 -7.38 1.36
C SER A 158 12.46 -6.75 2.52
N ALA A 159 11.67 -7.61 3.17
CA ALA A 159 10.95 -7.46 4.43
C ALA A 159 10.05 -6.21 4.56
N TRP A 160 10.58 -4.99 4.53
CA TRP A 160 9.82 -3.74 4.71
C TRP A 160 10.46 -2.50 4.06
N ASP A 161 11.57 -2.67 3.32
CA ASP A 161 12.21 -1.62 2.52
C ASP A 161 12.15 -2.07 1.06
N GLY A 162 11.70 -1.22 0.15
CA GLY A 162 11.42 -1.70 -1.20
C GLY A 162 10.65 -0.72 -2.07
N SER A 163 10.31 -1.19 -3.26
CA SER A 163 9.44 -0.46 -4.17
C SER A 163 7.99 -0.89 -3.91
N VAL A 164 7.11 0.09 -3.79
CA VAL A 164 5.68 -0.11 -3.60
C VAL A 164 4.96 0.51 -4.79
N SER A 165 4.07 -0.24 -5.41
CA SER A 165 3.12 0.29 -6.38
C SER A 165 1.70 0.03 -5.91
N LEU A 166 0.86 1.06 -5.93
CA LEU A 166 -0.58 0.96 -5.71
C LEU A 166 -1.28 1.44 -6.98
N ALA A 167 -1.93 0.53 -7.68
CA ALA A 167 -2.68 0.85 -8.89
C ALA A 167 -4.17 1.03 -8.59
N ASN A 168 -4.82 1.87 -9.39
CA ASN A 168 -6.27 2.11 -9.34
C ASN A 168 -6.80 2.68 -8.00
N ALA A 169 -5.99 3.47 -7.29
CA ALA A 169 -6.42 4.06 -6.02
C ALA A 169 -7.41 5.20 -6.21
N GLN A 170 -8.39 5.30 -5.31
CA GLN A 170 -9.30 6.44 -5.34
C GLN A 170 -8.59 7.71 -4.84
N ALA A 171 -8.59 8.76 -5.66
CA ALA A 171 -7.90 10.00 -5.36
C ALA A 171 -8.34 10.63 -4.02
N GLU A 172 -9.64 10.57 -3.72
CA GLU A 172 -10.22 11.08 -2.47
C GLU A 172 -9.60 10.42 -1.23
N GLN A 173 -9.40 9.10 -1.31
CA GLN A 173 -8.82 8.30 -0.24
C GLN A 173 -7.35 8.63 -0.04
N VAL A 174 -6.59 8.78 -1.14
CA VAL A 174 -5.17 9.17 -1.11
C VAL A 174 -4.99 10.52 -0.42
N VAL A 175 -5.76 11.52 -0.82
CA VAL A 175 -5.62 12.87 -0.27
C VAL A 175 -6.04 12.92 1.20
N ARG A 176 -7.11 12.20 1.59
CA ARG A 176 -7.49 12.07 3.01
C ARG A 176 -6.44 11.37 3.86
N SER A 177 -5.76 10.36 3.32
CA SER A 177 -4.72 9.61 4.04
C SER A 177 -3.55 10.49 4.50
N ILE A 178 -3.24 11.55 3.74
CA ILE A 178 -2.20 12.55 4.07
C ILE A 178 -2.75 13.75 4.87
N GLY A 179 -3.98 13.64 5.39
CA GLY A 179 -4.61 14.67 6.23
C GLY A 179 -5.23 15.83 5.45
N TRP A 180 -5.43 15.68 4.14
CA TRP A 180 -6.08 16.69 3.31
C TRP A 180 -7.52 16.26 3.00
N ASP A 181 -8.50 17.07 3.37
CA ASP A 181 -9.90 16.83 3.02
C ASP A 181 -10.28 17.63 1.77
N ILE A 182 -9.67 17.27 0.63
CA ILE A 182 -10.05 17.82 -0.68
C ILE A 182 -11.01 16.85 -1.35
N PRO A 183 -12.18 17.33 -1.84
CA PRO A 183 -13.11 16.53 -2.64
C PRO A 183 -12.56 16.30 -4.06
N LEU A 184 -11.47 15.53 -4.12
CA LEU A 184 -10.76 15.13 -5.33
C LEU A 184 -11.29 13.77 -5.78
N TYR A 185 -11.84 13.71 -6.98
CA TYR A 185 -12.32 12.49 -7.59
C TYR A 185 -11.45 12.11 -8.77
N GLY A 186 -11.10 10.85 -8.87
CA GLY A 186 -10.23 10.33 -9.91
C GLY A 186 -9.59 9.02 -9.50
N VAL A 187 -8.81 8.46 -10.40
CA VAL A 187 -8.05 7.23 -10.18
C VAL A 187 -6.56 7.58 -10.20
N VAL A 188 -5.83 7.15 -9.18
CA VAL A 188 -4.43 7.47 -8.96
C VAL A 188 -3.62 6.18 -8.95
N ASP A 189 -2.54 6.17 -9.72
CA ASP A 189 -1.50 5.16 -9.63
C ASP A 189 -0.32 5.73 -8.85
N ILE A 190 0.11 5.05 -7.80
CA ILE A 190 1.20 5.48 -6.93
C ILE A 190 2.36 4.51 -7.11
N THR A 191 3.56 5.05 -7.29
CA THR A 191 4.80 4.29 -7.19
C THR A 191 5.71 4.97 -6.19
N ALA A 192 6.23 4.23 -5.22
CA ALA A 192 7.07 4.75 -4.16
C ALA A 192 8.25 3.83 -3.87
N GLN A 193 9.33 4.42 -3.37
CA GLN A 193 10.46 3.74 -2.76
C GLN A 193 10.42 4.02 -1.26
N VAL A 194 10.41 2.96 -0.47
CA VAL A 194 10.40 3.00 1.00
C VAL A 194 11.80 2.60 1.49
N SER A 195 12.37 3.42 2.38
CA SER A 195 13.64 3.16 3.03
C SER A 195 13.58 3.61 4.50
N GLY A 196 13.27 2.68 5.40
CA GLY A 196 13.08 2.97 6.81
C GLY A 196 11.81 3.78 7.06
N ALA A 197 11.98 5.03 7.47
CA ALA A 197 10.88 5.98 7.68
C ALA A 197 10.71 6.98 6.52
N ASP A 198 11.63 6.96 5.55
CA ASP A 198 11.59 7.84 4.40
C ASP A 198 10.86 7.16 3.24
N VAL A 199 9.94 7.90 2.61
CA VAL A 199 9.20 7.46 1.43
C VAL A 199 9.40 8.48 0.33
N ARG A 200 9.73 8.03 -0.88
CA ARG A 200 9.81 8.89 -2.07
C ARG A 200 9.01 8.29 -3.19
N GLY A 201 8.16 9.05 -3.84
CA GLY A 201 7.32 8.47 -4.87
C GLY A 201 6.73 9.47 -5.85
N THR A 202 6.03 8.90 -6.79
CA THR A 202 5.25 9.59 -7.80
C THR A 202 3.83 9.06 -7.76
N ALA A 203 2.85 9.95 -7.67
CA ALA A 203 1.45 9.63 -7.88
C ALA A 203 1.00 10.24 -9.21
N GLN A 204 0.39 9.42 -10.07
CA GLN A 204 -0.07 9.82 -11.40
C GLN A 204 -1.58 9.64 -11.49
N MET A 205 -2.24 10.64 -12.05
CA MET A 205 -3.66 10.60 -12.35
C MET A 205 -3.89 11.22 -13.72
N VAL A 206 -4.39 10.40 -14.64
CA VAL A 206 -4.64 10.81 -16.04
C VAL A 206 -5.76 11.83 -16.10
N GLU A 207 -6.87 11.54 -15.41
CA GLU A 207 -8.03 12.42 -15.32
C GLU A 207 -8.59 12.43 -13.90
N GLY A 208 -9.00 13.60 -13.45
CA GLY A 208 -9.68 13.80 -12.19
C GLY A 208 -10.52 15.07 -12.20
N ARG A 209 -11.16 15.34 -11.07
CA ARG A 209 -11.94 16.55 -10.86
C ARG A 209 -11.95 16.94 -9.41
N ILE A 210 -11.99 18.24 -9.16
CA ILE A 210 -12.25 18.78 -7.84
C ILE A 210 -13.68 19.32 -7.84
N VAL A 211 -14.51 18.90 -6.88
CA VAL A 211 -15.92 19.31 -6.78
C VAL A 211 -16.15 20.17 -5.54
N LYS A 212 -16.75 21.35 -5.68
CA LYS A 212 -17.19 22.22 -4.56
C LYS A 212 -16.19 22.36 -3.41
N TRP A 213 -15.01 22.86 -3.74
CA TRP A 213 -14.05 23.32 -2.75
C TRP A 213 -14.37 24.78 -2.38
N ASP A 214 -15.03 25.02 -1.24
CA ASP A 214 -15.35 26.38 -0.74
C ASP A 214 -14.10 27.29 -0.63
N PHE A 215 -12.92 26.67 -0.50
CA PHE A 215 -11.64 27.37 -0.52
C PHE A 215 -11.17 27.72 -1.93
N LEU A 216 -11.34 26.86 -2.96
CA LEU A 216 -11.14 27.30 -4.35
C LEU A 216 -12.10 28.41 -4.72
N GLN A 217 -13.38 28.34 -4.33
CA GLN A 217 -14.31 29.43 -4.60
C GLN A 217 -13.92 30.74 -3.89
N ARG A 218 -13.33 30.67 -2.70
CA ARG A 218 -12.77 31.84 -1.99
C ARG A 218 -11.48 32.38 -2.63
N LEU A 219 -10.58 31.48 -3.02
CA LEU A 219 -9.32 31.75 -3.71
C LEU A 219 -9.51 32.35 -5.11
N LEU A 220 -10.47 31.79 -5.82
CA LEU A 220 -10.84 32.18 -7.16
C LEU A 220 -11.82 33.33 -7.12
N ARG A 221 -12.42 33.73 -5.99
CA ARG A 221 -13.33 34.89 -5.94
C ARG A 221 -12.71 36.16 -6.54
N PRO A 222 -11.44 36.51 -6.24
CA PRO A 222 -10.73 37.58 -6.90
C PRO A 222 -10.53 37.35 -8.41
N MET A 223 -10.38 36.10 -8.87
CA MET A 223 -10.25 35.74 -10.31
C MET A 223 -11.61 35.61 -11.03
N ALA A 224 -12.68 35.26 -10.31
CA ALA A 224 -14.04 35.10 -10.79
C ALA A 224 -14.64 36.47 -11.12
N GLN A 225 -14.21 37.53 -10.41
CA GLN A 225 -14.50 38.93 -10.77
C GLN A 225 -14.00 39.30 -12.18
N TRP A 226 -13.05 38.54 -12.74
CA TRP A 226 -12.51 38.75 -14.09
C TRP A 226 -13.28 37.91 -15.14
N GLY A 227 -14.36 37.22 -14.74
CA GLY A 227 -15.18 36.40 -15.63
C GLY A 227 -14.53 35.10 -16.08
N LEU A 228 -13.39 34.73 -15.49
CA LEU A 228 -12.53 33.67 -16.02
C LEU A 228 -12.83 32.28 -15.44
N ILE A 229 -13.39 32.17 -14.22
CA ILE A 229 -13.65 30.86 -13.61
C ILE A 229 -14.92 30.93 -12.77
N ASN A 230 -15.98 30.26 -13.24
CA ASN A 230 -17.19 29.98 -12.49
C ASN A 230 -17.39 28.47 -12.56
N ALA A 231 -16.80 27.75 -11.62
CA ALA A 231 -16.65 26.31 -11.73
C ALA A 231 -17.08 25.64 -10.43
N ASP A 232 -18.26 25.02 -10.46
CA ASP A 232 -18.68 24.04 -9.46
C ASP A 232 -17.78 22.79 -9.47
N GLU A 233 -17.10 22.56 -10.60
CA GLU A 233 -16.20 21.46 -10.88
C GLU A 233 -14.99 21.94 -11.68
N VAL A 234 -13.78 21.62 -11.23
CA VAL A 234 -12.52 21.91 -11.93
C VAL A 234 -11.95 20.60 -12.46
N PRO A 235 -11.95 20.35 -13.78
CA PRO A 235 -11.33 19.17 -14.36
C PRO A 235 -9.81 19.25 -14.21
N LEU A 236 -9.22 18.14 -13.80
CA LEU A 236 -7.78 17.94 -13.70
C LEU A 236 -7.33 16.93 -14.75
N LYS A 237 -6.22 17.21 -15.42
CA LYS A 237 -5.57 16.31 -16.38
C LYS A 237 -4.08 16.25 -16.12
N ASP A 238 -3.48 15.12 -16.50
CA ASP A 238 -2.03 14.92 -16.50
C ASP A 238 -1.39 15.24 -15.14
N VAL A 239 -2.06 14.83 -14.06
CA VAL A 239 -1.61 15.12 -12.70
C VAL A 239 -0.45 14.20 -12.36
N THR A 240 0.71 14.79 -12.14
CA THR A 240 1.91 14.11 -11.67
C THR A 240 2.36 14.75 -10.38
N VAL A 241 2.20 14.04 -9.26
CA VAL A 241 2.63 14.47 -7.94
C VAL A 241 3.94 13.76 -7.62
N VAL A 242 5.02 14.52 -7.47
CA VAL A 242 6.29 14.00 -6.95
C VAL A 242 6.33 14.34 -5.47
N PHE A 243 6.39 13.31 -4.63
CA PHE A 243 6.30 13.47 -3.19
C PHE A 243 7.47 12.79 -2.47
N GLN A 244 7.82 13.37 -1.33
CA GLN A 244 8.72 12.77 -0.37
C GLN A 244 8.13 12.94 1.04
N VAL A 245 8.10 11.85 1.81
CA VAL A 245 7.72 11.85 3.22
C VAL A 245 8.96 11.61 4.05
N GLN A 246 9.22 12.50 5.01
CA GLN A 246 10.31 12.39 5.99
C GLN A 246 9.75 12.65 7.38
N GLY A 247 9.54 11.59 8.17
CA GLY A 247 8.88 11.72 9.47
C GLY A 247 7.45 12.22 9.32
N ASP A 248 7.16 13.41 9.85
CA ASP A 248 5.86 14.09 9.76
C ASP A 248 5.78 15.12 8.62
N GLU A 249 6.88 15.37 7.91
CA GLU A 249 6.94 16.32 6.80
C GLU A 249 6.63 15.62 5.46
N VAL A 250 5.69 16.19 4.69
CA VAL A 250 5.39 15.84 3.30
C VAL A 250 5.90 16.97 2.41
N ILE A 251 6.83 16.64 1.53
CA ILE A 251 7.46 17.54 0.57
C ILE A 251 6.86 17.23 -0.81
N LEU A 252 6.36 18.26 -1.48
CA LEU A 252 5.96 18.21 -2.88
C LEU A 252 6.98 19.01 -3.69
N ASP A 253 7.68 18.36 -4.61
CA ASP A 253 8.73 18.99 -5.42
C ASP A 253 8.51 18.69 -6.89
N GLY A 254 7.98 19.67 -7.62
CA GLY A 254 7.67 19.56 -9.04
C GLY A 254 6.34 18.85 -9.32
N THR A 255 5.33 19.02 -8.45
CA THR A 255 3.99 18.51 -8.74
C THR A 255 3.39 19.32 -9.89
N GLN A 256 3.00 18.66 -10.97
CA GLN A 256 2.46 19.27 -12.18
C GLN A 256 1.06 18.77 -12.44
N PHE A 257 0.17 19.66 -12.86
CA PHE A 257 -1.17 19.28 -13.29
C PHE A 257 -1.75 20.35 -14.21
N THR A 258 -2.72 19.94 -15.02
CA THR A 258 -3.53 20.87 -15.80
C THR A 258 -4.90 20.99 -15.15
N ALA A 259 -5.27 22.19 -14.71
CA ALA A 259 -6.60 22.49 -14.17
C ALA A 259 -7.35 23.41 -15.13
N SER A 260 -8.47 22.96 -15.70
CA SER A 260 -9.25 23.75 -16.69
C SER A 260 -8.40 24.30 -17.85
N ASP A 261 -7.54 23.46 -18.43
CA ASP A 261 -6.58 23.83 -19.50
C ASP A 261 -5.52 24.87 -19.10
N ILE A 262 -5.30 25.07 -17.79
CA ILE A 262 -4.25 25.92 -17.23
C ILE A 262 -3.18 25.03 -16.61
N VAL A 263 -1.91 25.21 -17.01
CA VAL A 263 -0.78 24.50 -16.44
C VAL A 263 -0.44 25.07 -15.07
N CYS A 264 -0.38 24.19 -14.09
CA CYS A 264 -0.13 24.49 -12.69
C CYS A 264 1.08 23.71 -12.19
N VAL A 265 1.94 24.37 -11.43
CA VAL A 265 3.07 23.74 -10.74
C VAL A 265 2.96 24.02 -9.25
N LEU A 266 2.84 22.97 -8.45
CA LEU A 266 2.77 23.03 -6.99
C LEU A 266 4.08 22.53 -6.38
N ASN A 267 4.67 23.36 -5.52
CA ASN A 267 5.87 23.05 -4.77
C ASN A 267 5.68 23.44 -3.31
N GLY A 268 6.30 22.71 -2.39
CA GLY A 268 6.34 23.13 -1.00
C GLY A 268 6.39 21.98 -0.03
N LYS A 269 6.10 22.29 1.23
CA LYS A 269 6.21 21.35 2.33
C LYS A 269 5.03 21.55 3.27
N SER A 270 4.56 20.46 3.86
CA SER A 270 3.63 20.52 4.99
C SER A 270 4.04 19.57 6.08
N THR A 271 3.66 19.90 7.29
CA THR A 271 3.53 18.93 8.38
C THR A 271 2.06 18.64 8.63
N GLN A 272 1.77 17.79 9.61
CA GLN A 272 0.41 17.52 10.05
C GLN A 272 -0.40 18.78 10.40
N ASP A 273 0.25 19.80 10.97
CA ASP A 273 -0.43 20.97 11.51
C ASP A 273 -0.24 22.23 10.67
N GLN A 274 0.78 22.26 9.80
CA GLN A 274 1.17 23.45 9.04
C GLN A 274 1.32 23.19 7.55
N LEU A 275 0.81 24.13 6.76
CA LEU A 275 0.91 24.17 5.31
C LEU A 275 1.96 25.20 4.89
N GLY A 276 2.74 24.87 3.86
CA GLY A 276 3.77 25.74 3.29
C GLY A 276 3.96 25.46 1.80
N TYR A 277 2.93 25.76 1.01
CA TYR A 277 2.91 25.50 -0.43
C TYR A 277 2.90 26.76 -1.27
N VAL A 278 3.47 26.63 -2.46
CA VAL A 278 3.52 27.65 -3.49
C VAL A 278 3.02 27.00 -4.78
N LEU A 279 1.91 27.52 -5.28
CA LEU A 279 1.29 27.15 -6.53
C LEU A 279 1.58 28.24 -7.56
N ASP A 280 2.42 27.93 -8.54
CA ASP A 280 2.64 28.78 -9.71
C ASP A 280 1.63 28.38 -10.80
N VAL A 281 0.91 29.38 -11.33
CA VAL A 281 -0.16 29.24 -12.32
C VAL A 281 0.14 30.13 -13.51
N GLU A 282 0.16 29.57 -14.72
CA GLU A 282 0.31 30.35 -15.95
C GLU A 282 -1.06 30.62 -16.57
N MET A 283 -1.72 31.72 -16.20
CA MET A 283 -3.06 32.00 -16.72
C MET A 283 -3.02 32.47 -18.17
N PRO A 284 -3.71 31.81 -19.11
CA PRO A 284 -3.84 32.30 -20.47
C PRO A 284 -4.72 33.55 -20.50
N ILE A 285 -4.24 34.64 -21.10
CA ILE A 285 -5.09 35.82 -21.31
C ILE A 285 -6.06 35.52 -22.45
N GLN A 286 -7.35 35.44 -22.14
CA GLN A 286 -8.41 35.36 -23.14
C GLN A 286 -9.27 36.62 -23.06
N PHE A 287 -9.39 37.33 -24.18
CA PHE A 287 -10.31 38.46 -24.32
C PHE A 287 -11.24 38.20 -25.50
N ALA A 288 -12.55 38.11 -25.23
CA ALA A 288 -13.59 37.86 -26.25
C ALA A 288 -13.30 36.65 -27.16
N GLY A 289 -12.76 35.56 -26.60
CA GLY A 289 -12.42 34.34 -27.35
C GLY A 289 -11.06 34.39 -28.08
N PHE A 290 -10.33 35.50 -28.02
CA PHE A 290 -8.98 35.61 -28.56
C PHE A 290 -7.94 35.34 -27.47
N ARG A 291 -7.05 34.37 -27.72
CA ARG A 291 -5.85 34.14 -26.90
C ARG A 291 -4.85 35.25 -27.20
N LEU A 292 -4.67 36.17 -26.27
CA LEU A 292 -3.58 37.14 -26.31
C LEU A 292 -2.30 36.37 -25.94
N GLY A 293 -1.32 36.33 -26.84
CA GLY A 293 -0.17 35.41 -26.81
C GLY A 293 0.83 35.54 -25.65
N ARG A 294 0.44 36.13 -24.51
CA ARG A 294 1.21 36.16 -23.26
C ARG A 294 0.34 35.63 -22.14
N ALA A 295 0.83 34.60 -21.42
CA ALA A 295 0.22 34.18 -20.16
C ALA A 295 0.61 35.17 -19.05
N ILE A 296 -0.25 35.32 -18.04
CA ILE A 296 0.08 36.08 -16.82
C ILE A 296 0.56 35.06 -15.78
N PRO A 297 1.83 35.14 -15.34
CA PRO A 297 2.32 34.31 -14.26
C PRO A 297 1.70 34.78 -12.94
N ILE A 298 1.02 33.87 -12.26
CA ILE A 298 0.39 34.12 -10.96
C ILE A 298 0.99 33.13 -9.97
N GLN A 299 1.36 33.64 -8.81
CA GLN A 299 1.83 32.83 -7.70
C GLN A 299 0.79 32.88 -6.59
N VAL A 300 0.36 31.70 -6.14
CA VAL A 300 -0.56 31.51 -5.03
C VAL A 300 0.22 30.84 -3.90
N LYS A 301 0.42 31.55 -2.79
CA LYS A 301 1.10 31.01 -1.60
C LYS A 301 0.05 30.54 -0.60
N ILE A 302 0.06 29.26 -0.27
CA ILE A 302 -0.84 28.62 0.69
C ILE A 302 -0.05 28.31 1.95
N THR A 303 -0.39 28.99 3.04
CA THR A 303 0.30 28.88 4.34
C THR A 303 -0.70 28.66 5.48
N GLY A 304 -0.26 28.61 6.73
CA GLY A 304 -1.14 28.51 7.89
C GLY A 304 -1.40 27.06 8.30
N SER A 305 -2.56 26.79 8.91
CA SER A 305 -2.87 25.44 9.41
C SER A 305 -3.72 24.63 8.45
N ALA A 306 -3.66 23.29 8.52
CA ALA A 306 -4.50 22.42 7.69
C ALA A 306 -6.00 22.72 7.84
N ASN A 307 -6.44 23.12 9.04
CA ASN A 307 -7.83 23.45 9.35
C ASN A 307 -8.21 24.91 9.05
N ALA A 308 -7.23 25.80 8.90
CA ALA A 308 -7.42 27.21 8.59
C ALA A 308 -6.25 27.70 7.71
N PRO A 309 -6.27 27.36 6.40
CA PRO A 309 -5.25 27.80 5.48
C PRO A 309 -5.39 29.29 5.17
N GLU A 310 -4.27 29.98 5.12
CA GLU A 310 -4.14 31.34 4.64
C GLU A 310 -3.64 31.32 3.20
N VAL A 311 -4.15 32.24 2.37
CA VAL A 311 -3.68 32.34 0.99
C VAL A 311 -3.38 33.78 0.60
N ALA A 312 -2.20 33.96 0.02
CA ALA A 312 -1.80 35.18 -0.68
C ALA A 312 -1.68 34.91 -2.19
N VAL A 313 -2.11 35.88 -3.01
CA VAL A 313 -1.98 35.83 -4.46
C VAL A 313 -1.10 37.00 -4.92
N GLU A 314 -0.08 36.71 -5.71
CA GLU A 314 0.86 37.68 -6.28
C GLU A 314 0.89 37.51 -7.81
N ILE A 315 0.84 38.63 -8.55
CA ILE A 315 1.06 38.65 -10.00
C ILE A 315 2.53 38.98 -10.23
N LYS A 316 3.23 38.16 -11.02
CA LYS A 316 4.65 38.37 -11.35
C LYS A 316 4.83 39.23 -12.60
#